data_AF-A0A3N4M7U4-F1
#
_entry.id   AF-A0A3N4M7U4-F1
#
_cell.length_a   1.000
_cell.length_b   1.000
_cell.length_c   1.000
_cell.angle_alpha   90.00
_cell.angle_beta   90.00
_cell.angle_gamma   90.00
#
_symmetry.space_group_name_H-M   'P 1'
#
loop_
_entity.id
_entity.type
_entity.pdbx_description
1 polymer ?
#
loop_
_entity_poly.entity_id
_entity_poly.type
_entity_poly.pdbx_seq_one_letter_code
_entity_poly.pdbx_strand_id
1 'polypeptide(L)'
;MTVREVYELLCSRIYYELASSSTFRFSGNTMFIDRRAGVPFSLREEQGVIYLDTVPQQGEDQLRIETNHPDGSPFHFFGKNSGREILVLD
;
A
#
# COMPACT_ATOMS: atom_id res chain seq x y z
N MET A 1 -6.06 11.86 -1.37
CA MET A 1 -6.54 10.56 -0.93
C MET A 1 -5.89 10.26 0.42
N THR A 2 -6.63 9.80 1.43
CA THR A 2 -6.10 9.48 2.76
C THR A 2 -5.60 8.03 2.85
N VAL A 3 -4.79 7.70 3.85
CA VAL A 3 -4.36 6.31 4.12
C VAL A 3 -5.56 5.35 4.21
N ARG A 4 -6.67 5.81 4.80
CA ARG A 4 -7.91 5.04 4.92
C ARG A 4 -8.58 4.80 3.57
N GLU A 5 -8.67 5.83 2.74
CA GLU A 5 -9.26 5.72 1.39
C GLU A 5 -8.43 4.78 0.50
N VAL A 6 -7.09 4.89 0.55
CA VAL A 6 -6.19 3.98 -0.17
C VAL A 6 -6.37 2.54 0.32
N TYR A 7 -6.52 2.32 1.63
CA TYR A 7 -6.81 1.01 2.19
C TYR A 7 -8.14 0.44 1.69
N GLU A 8 -9.22 1.21 1.78
CA GLU A 8 -10.55 0.78 1.37
C GLU A 8 -10.55 0.38 -0.12
N LEU A 9 -9.83 1.14 -0.96
CA LEU A 9 -9.64 0.81 -2.37
C LEU A 9 -8.83 -0.48 -2.59
N LEU A 10 -7.66 -0.62 -1.94
CA LEU A 10 -6.84 -1.84 -1.99
C LEU A 10 -7.59 -3.08 -1.46
N CYS A 11 -8.54 -2.89 -0.55
CA CYS A 11 -9.41 -3.96 -0.05
C CYS A 11 -10.54 -4.32 -1.02
N SER A 12 -11.14 -3.32 -1.67
CA SER A 12 -12.32 -3.49 -2.55
C SER A 12 -12.01 -4.22 -3.87
N ARG A 13 -10.79 -4.09 -4.40
CA ARG A 13 -10.40 -4.58 -5.73
C ARG A 13 -9.86 -6.02 -5.76
N ILE A 14 -10.42 -6.94 -4.97
CA ILE A 14 -10.12 -8.39 -5.11
C ILE A 14 -8.62 -8.72 -4.88
N TYR A 15 -8.10 -8.36 -3.71
CA TYR A 15 -6.87 -9.00 -3.18
C TYR A 15 -7.12 -9.76 -1.87
N TYR A 16 -8.31 -9.61 -1.27
CA TYR A 16 -8.59 -10.05 0.10
C TYR A 16 -10.06 -10.48 0.27
N GLU A 17 -10.42 -11.70 -0.16
CA GLU A 17 -11.77 -12.21 0.10
C GLU A 17 -11.89 -13.15 1.32
N LEU A 18 -12.85 -12.76 2.18
CA LEU A 18 -13.97 -13.55 2.71
C LEU A 18 -13.72 -14.69 3.71
N ALA A 19 -12.78 -14.56 4.64
CA ALA A 19 -12.93 -15.22 5.94
C ALA A 19 -12.18 -14.46 7.04
N SER A 20 -12.91 -13.55 7.68
CA SER A 20 -12.68 -12.92 8.99
C SER A 20 -11.45 -13.42 9.77
N SER A 21 -10.48 -12.59 10.13
CA SER A 21 -10.63 -11.38 10.93
C SER A 21 -9.48 -10.40 10.64
N SER A 22 -9.74 -9.37 9.85
CA SER A 22 -8.77 -8.30 9.58
C SER A 22 -8.56 -7.49 10.86
N THR A 23 -7.40 -7.62 11.50
CA THR A 23 -6.97 -6.69 12.55
C THR A 23 -6.03 -5.67 11.92
N PHE A 24 -6.52 -4.44 11.78
CA PHE A 24 -5.66 -3.29 11.49
C PHE A 24 -5.41 -2.52 12.79
N ARG A 25 -4.24 -1.91 12.89
CA ARG A 25 -3.90 -1.04 14.01
C ARG A 25 -3.31 0.25 13.48
N PHE A 26 -3.67 1.37 14.08
CA PHE A 26 -3.08 2.66 13.78
C PHE A 26 -2.02 2.99 14.84
N SER A 27 -0.89 3.51 14.40
CA SER A 27 0.12 4.15 15.25
C SER A 27 0.60 5.43 14.58
N GLY A 28 0.16 6.58 15.08
CA GLY A 28 0.39 7.87 14.43
C GLY A 28 -0.21 7.91 13.02
N ASN A 29 0.62 8.26 12.04
CA ASN A 29 0.23 8.33 10.62
C ASN A 29 0.40 7.00 9.88
N THR A 30 0.68 5.92 10.61
CA THR A 30 0.90 4.59 10.05
C THR A 30 -0.25 3.67 10.40
N MET A 31 -0.78 2.98 9.40
CA MET A 31 -1.73 1.90 9.52
C MET A 31 -1.03 0.57 9.25
N PHE A 32 -1.07 -0.32 10.24
CA PHE A 32 -0.55 -1.68 10.17
C PHE A 32 -1.67 -2.62 9.76
N ILE A 33 -1.40 -3.49 8.81
CA ILE A 33 -2.36 -4.47 8.32
C ILE A 33 -1.82 -5.85 8.67
N ASP A 34 -2.31 -6.41 9.79
CA ASP A 34 -1.98 -7.77 10.22
C ASP A 34 -2.83 -8.76 9.39
N ARG A 35 -2.34 -9.18 8.22
CA ARG A 35 -3.02 -10.17 7.36
C ARG A 35 -2.24 -11.48 7.27
N ARG A 36 -3.00 -12.59 7.24
CA ARG A 36 -2.56 -13.90 6.70
C ARG A 36 -2.52 -13.89 5.15
N ALA A 37 -2.09 -12.78 4.54
CA ALA A 37 -1.69 -12.78 3.14
C ALA A 37 -0.20 -13.13 3.09
N GLY A 38 0.28 -13.71 2.00
CA GLY A 38 1.67 -14.18 1.88
C GLY A 38 2.76 -13.13 2.17
N VAL A 39 2.40 -11.84 2.29
CA VAL A 39 3.30 -10.76 2.68
C VAL A 39 2.54 -9.72 3.53
N PRO A 40 2.91 -9.48 4.81
CA PRO A 40 2.37 -8.37 5.60
C PRO A 40 2.90 -7.02 5.08
N PHE A 41 2.09 -5.96 5.21
CA PHE A 41 2.46 -4.60 4.81
C PHE A 41 1.84 -3.52 5.73
N SER A 42 2.45 -2.34 5.76
CA SER A 42 1.90 -1.14 6.43
C SER A 42 1.78 0.03 5.47
N LEU A 43 0.80 0.90 5.68
CA LEU A 43 0.65 2.17 4.96
C LEU A 43 0.99 3.33 5.89
N ARG A 44 1.71 4.34 5.41
CA ARG A 44 2.01 5.54 6.19
C ARG A 44 1.95 6.80 5.34
N GLU A 45 1.61 7.92 5.97
CA GLU A 45 1.63 9.23 5.32
C GLU A 45 2.77 10.10 5.85
N GLU A 46 3.64 10.56 4.93
CA GLU A 46 4.73 11.50 5.20
C GLU A 46 4.61 12.67 4.21
N GLN A 47 4.39 13.89 4.71
CA GLN A 47 4.31 15.12 3.89
C GLN A 47 3.28 15.07 2.74
N GLY A 48 2.13 14.42 2.96
CA GLY A 48 1.07 14.27 1.94
C GLY A 48 1.35 13.17 0.90
N VAL A 49 2.44 12.42 1.07
CA VAL A 49 2.79 11.27 0.25
C VAL A 49 2.52 10.00 1.04
N ILE A 50 1.83 9.03 0.43
CA ILE A 50 1.54 7.74 1.05
C ILE A 50 2.60 6.73 0.62
N TYR A 51 3.14 6.01 1.60
CA TYR A 51 4.08 4.93 1.42
C TYR A 51 3.48 3.61 1.91
N LEU A 52 3.91 2.52 1.29
CA LEU A 52 3.59 1.14 1.60
C LEU A 52 4.88 0.41 1.96
N ASP A 53 5.02 -0.05 3.21
CA ASP A 53 6.14 -0.86 3.63
C ASP A 53 5.80 -2.35 3.47
N THR A 54 6.65 -3.14 2.82
CA THR A 54 6.47 -4.59 2.63
C THR A 54 7.69 -5.38 3.10
N VAL A 55 7.60 -6.72 3.08
CA VAL A 55 8.81 -7.54 2.99
C VAL A 55 9.63 -7.07 1.77
N PRO A 56 10.97 -6.92 1.89
CA PRO A 56 11.76 -6.33 0.83
C PRO A 56 11.55 -7.02 -0.51
N GLN A 57 11.10 -6.28 -1.52
CA GLN A 57 11.07 -6.75 -2.90
C GLN A 57 12.12 -5.98 -3.70
N GLN A 58 13.00 -6.70 -4.40
CA GLN A 58 14.06 -6.11 -5.22
C GLN A 58 14.99 -5.13 -4.46
N GLY A 59 15.16 -5.31 -3.15
CA GLY A 59 15.99 -4.44 -2.30
C GLY A 59 15.27 -3.19 -1.79
N GLU A 60 13.96 -3.07 -2.04
CA GLU A 60 13.12 -1.99 -1.53
C GLU A 60 12.15 -2.55 -0.49
N ASP A 61 12.22 -2.02 0.71
CA ASP A 61 11.34 -2.30 1.85
C ASP A 61 10.21 -1.28 1.99
N GLN A 62 10.33 -0.14 1.31
CA GLN A 62 9.36 0.95 1.31
C GLN A 62 9.03 1.37 -0.12
N LEU A 63 7.75 1.39 -0.45
CA LEU A 63 7.21 1.79 -1.75
C LEU A 63 6.43 3.09 -1.60
N ARG A 64 6.62 4.07 -2.48
CA ARG A 64 5.72 5.21 -2.64
C ARG A 64 4.52 4.78 -3.45
N ILE A 65 3.31 5.16 -3.02
CA ILE A 65 2.09 4.98 -3.80
C ILE A 65 1.77 6.29 -4.51
N GLU A 66 1.58 6.22 -5.83
CA GLU A 66 0.89 7.25 -6.59
C GLU A 66 -0.51 6.77 -6.96
N THR A 67 -1.48 7.67 -6.80
CA THR A 67 -2.90 7.43 -7.08
C THR A 67 -3.35 8.41 -8.15
N ASN A 68 -4.35 8.04 -8.95
CA ASN A 68 -4.85 8.82 -10.08
C ASN A 68 -3.77 9.09 -11.16
N HIS A 69 -3.01 8.05 -11.51
CA HIS A 69 -2.00 8.18 -12.55
C HIS A 69 -2.67 8.43 -13.93
N PRO A 70 -2.05 9.20 -14.85
CA PRO A 70 -2.69 9.63 -16.09
C PRO A 70 -3.09 8.50 -17.05
N ASP A 71 -2.54 7.29 -16.88
CA ASP A 71 -2.85 6.13 -17.71
C ASP A 71 -4.13 5.39 -17.31
N GLY A 72 -4.78 5.82 -16.21
CA GLY A 72 -6.03 5.24 -15.72
C GLY A 72 -5.85 4.12 -14.70
N SER A 73 -4.61 3.70 -14.42
CA SER A 73 -4.35 2.72 -13.37
C SER A 73 -4.56 3.37 -11.99
N PRO A 74 -5.28 2.72 -11.06
CA PRO A 74 -5.54 3.27 -9.73
C PRO A 74 -4.29 3.47 -8.88
N PHE A 75 -3.27 2.61 -9.04
CA PHE A 75 -2.09 2.59 -8.18
C PHE A 75 -0.80 2.29 -8.93
N HIS A 76 0.18 3.16 -8.74
CA HIS A 76 1.56 2.94 -9.13
C HIS A 76 2.43 2.89 -7.88
N PHE A 77 3.31 1.90 -7.81
CA PHE A 77 4.24 1.70 -6.70
C PHE A 77 5.65 1.98 -7.17
N PHE A 78 6.33 2.89 -6.49
CA PHE A 78 7.70 3.26 -6.77
C PHE A 78 8.61 2.91 -5.60
N GLY A 79 9.83 2.44 -5.83
CA GLY A 79 10.81 2.26 -4.76
C GLY A 79 11.11 3.60 -4.09
N LYS A 80 11.05 3.67 -2.76
CA LYS A 80 11.34 4.92 -2.04
C LYS A 80 12.78 5.38 -2.30
N ASN A 81 13.73 4.44 -2.33
CA ASN A 81 15.15 4.78 -2.48
C ASN A 81 15.54 4.99 -3.95
N SER A 82 15.11 4.09 -4.83
CA SER A 82 15.47 4.15 -6.25
C SER A 82 14.60 5.08 -7.09
N GLY A 83 13.39 5.41 -6.63
CA GLY A 83 12.38 6.15 -7.40
C GLY A 83 11.86 5.40 -8.63
N ARG A 84 12.24 4.13 -8.81
CA ARG A 84 11.84 3.31 -9.96
C ARG A 84 10.42 2.80 -9.76
N GLU A 85 9.66 2.71 -10.85
CA GLU A 85 8.37 2.01 -10.84
C GLU A 85 8.62 0.51 -10.66
N ILE A 86 7.96 -0.08 -9.67
CA ILE A 86 8.13 -1.48 -9.27
C ILE A 86 6.89 -2.29 -9.61
N LEU A 87 5.71 -1.69 -9.47
CA LEU A 87 4.44 -2.37 -9.71
C LEU A 87 3.39 -1.35 -10.15
N VAL A 88 2.59 -1.73 -11.14
CA VAL A 88 1.36 -1.04 -11.52
C VAL A 88 0.21 -2.00 -11.21
N LEU A 89 -0.82 -1.50 -10.54
CA LEU A 89 -2.06 -2.24 -10.32
C LEU A 89 -3.18 -1.56 -11.10
N ASP A 90 -3.84 -2.32 -11.96
CA ASP A 90 -5.06 -1.96 -12.69
C ASP A 90 -6.34 -2.25 -11.88
#